data_AF-A0A2W2JE18-F1
#
_entry.id   AF-A0A2W2JE18-F1
#
_cell.length_a   1.000
_cell.length_b   1.000
_cell.length_c   1.000
_cell.angle_alpha   90.00
_cell.angle_beta   90.00
_cell.angle_gamma   90.00
#
_symmetry.space_group_name_H-M   'P 1'
#
loop_
_entity.id
_entity.type
_entity.pdbx_description
1 polymer ?
#
loop_
_entity_poly.entity_id
_entity_poly.type
_entity_poly.pdbx_seq_one_letter_code
_entity_poly.pdbx_strand_id
1 'polypeptide(L)'
;MAQIERDRWHNALTPQLRLKLEQDKQMLYVRFDGPSQLGRLHVRLTIRDDFDRTRVPPLAGGPTTDEIARTIWGPYRFRPGVDGADQDGRTAAALPLEAGDRTRLAVDPTVRPAWYEGVEGEERWRRQYRTATIRLWGDCEAEGHKPWRLSFGVTQDGRWAQTGRVVGS
;
A
#
# COMPACT_ATOMS: atom_id res chain seq x y z
N MET A 1 24.23 8.34 -26.52
CA MET A 1 24.45 7.22 -25.58
C MET A 1 24.11 7.56 -24.11
N ALA A 2 23.67 8.78 -23.78
CA ALA A 2 23.43 9.22 -22.40
C ALA A 2 22.11 8.74 -21.73
N GLN A 3 21.11 8.25 -22.48
CA GLN A 3 19.83 7.84 -21.89
C GLN A 3 19.90 6.44 -21.26
N ILE A 4 20.48 5.48 -21.99
CA ILE A 4 20.60 4.08 -21.54
C ILE A 4 21.46 3.98 -20.26
N GLU A 5 22.53 4.78 -20.16
CA GLU A 5 23.34 4.82 -18.95
C GLU A 5 22.58 5.45 -17.77
N ARG A 6 21.89 6.57 -17.98
CA ARG A 6 21.04 7.18 -16.92
C ARG A 6 19.97 6.22 -16.42
N ASP A 7 19.32 5.47 -17.31
CA ASP A 7 18.30 4.49 -16.94
C ASP A 7 18.91 3.29 -16.19
N ARG A 8 20.12 2.84 -16.57
CA ARG A 8 20.86 1.82 -15.80
C ARG A 8 21.21 2.29 -14.40
N TRP A 9 21.72 3.51 -14.25
CA TRP A 9 22.04 4.09 -12.95
C TRP A 9 20.80 4.25 -12.06
N HIS A 10 19.67 4.70 -12.63
CA HIS A 10 18.40 4.81 -11.91
C HIS A 10 17.87 3.45 -11.45
N ASN A 11 17.99 2.42 -12.28
CA ASN A 11 17.61 1.06 -11.91
C ASN A 11 18.55 0.47 -10.84
N ALA A 12 19.85 0.74 -10.90
CA ALA A 12 20.82 0.31 -9.90
C ALA A 12 20.57 0.96 -8.52
N LEU A 13 20.04 2.18 -8.51
CA LEU A 13 19.67 2.93 -7.30
C LEU A 13 18.21 2.73 -6.88
N THR A 14 17.55 1.66 -7.33
CA THR A 14 16.18 1.37 -6.88
C THR A 14 16.15 1.18 -5.36
N PRO A 15 15.29 1.91 -4.62
CA PRO A 15 15.14 1.73 -3.18
C PRO A 15 14.76 0.29 -2.81
N GLN A 16 15.48 -0.28 -1.86
CA GLN A 16 15.21 -1.57 -1.24
C GLN A 16 14.40 -1.34 0.03
N LEU A 17 13.09 -1.34 -0.13
CA LEU A 17 12.13 -1.30 0.97
C LEU A 17 11.68 -2.70 1.37
N ARG A 18 11.44 -2.88 2.68
CA ARG A 18 10.75 -4.02 3.25
C ARG A 18 9.56 -3.57 4.07
N LEU A 19 8.43 -4.26 3.88
CA LEU A 19 7.19 -3.98 4.58
C LEU A 19 6.71 -5.23 5.34
N LYS A 20 6.18 -5.05 6.56
CA LYS A 20 5.65 -6.14 7.38
C LYS A 20 4.43 -5.68 8.15
N LEU A 21 3.38 -6.50 8.16
CA LEU A 21 2.25 -6.31 9.06
C LEU A 21 2.50 -7.00 10.41
N GLU A 22 2.29 -6.29 11.51
CA GLU A 22 2.11 -6.89 12.83
C GLU A 22 0.64 -6.77 13.23
N GLN A 23 -0.13 -7.85 13.03
CA GLN A 23 -1.59 -7.84 13.22
C GLN A 23 -2.01 -7.50 14.64
N ASP A 24 -1.36 -8.13 15.64
CA ASP A 24 -1.68 -7.94 17.06
C ASP A 24 -1.51 -6.49 17.52
N LYS A 25 -0.59 -5.76 16.89
CA LYS A 25 -0.34 -4.35 17.18
C LYS A 25 -1.04 -3.40 16.23
N GLN A 26 -1.65 -3.93 15.16
CA GLN A 26 -2.28 -3.14 14.11
C GLN A 26 -1.32 -2.11 13.50
N MET A 27 -0.09 -2.57 13.19
CA MET A 27 0.99 -1.73 12.67
C MET A 27 1.56 -2.31 11.39
N LEU A 28 1.74 -1.47 10.38
CA LEU A 28 2.52 -1.75 9.18
C LEU A 28 3.92 -1.14 9.34
N TYR A 29 4.94 -1.97 9.43
CA TYR A 29 6.33 -1.54 9.46
C TYR A 29 6.85 -1.31 8.05
N VAL A 30 7.61 -0.23 7.88
CA VAL A 30 8.30 0.13 6.64
C VAL A 30 9.77 0.31 6.99
N ARG A 31 10.64 -0.43 6.31
CA ARG A 31 12.09 -0.36 6.50
C ARG A 31 12.75 -0.02 5.18
N PHE A 32 13.72 0.88 5.21
CA PHE A 32 14.57 1.19 4.07
C PHE A 32 15.95 0.58 4.30
N ASP A 33 16.31 -0.43 3.50
CA ASP A 33 17.60 -1.12 3.66
C ASP A 33 18.74 -0.47 2.88
N GLY A 34 18.41 0.33 1.87
CA GLY A 34 19.38 1.00 1.00
C GLY A 34 18.90 1.03 -0.45
N PRO A 35 19.72 1.47 -1.41
CA PRO A 35 21.10 1.90 -1.24
C PRO A 35 21.25 3.16 -0.38
N SER A 36 22.25 3.21 0.50
CA SER A 36 22.52 4.38 1.35
C SER A 36 22.94 5.62 0.57
N GLN A 37 23.38 5.44 -0.68
CA GLN A 37 23.70 6.51 -1.63
C GLN A 37 22.48 7.39 -1.95
N LEU A 38 21.25 6.92 -1.74
CA LEU A 38 20.04 7.72 -1.91
C LEU A 38 19.85 8.75 -0.78
N GLY A 39 20.60 8.63 0.32
CA GLY A 39 20.42 9.47 1.50
C GLY A 39 19.02 9.32 2.08
N ARG A 40 18.33 10.46 2.26
CA ARG A 40 16.99 10.52 2.83
C ARG A 40 15.93 10.25 1.77
N LEU A 41 15.18 9.16 1.97
CA LEU A 41 14.09 8.74 1.09
C LEU A 41 12.74 9.18 1.66
N HIS A 42 11.89 9.81 0.86
CA HIS A 42 10.50 10.05 1.20
C HIS A 42 9.64 8.96 0.58
N VAL A 43 8.92 8.21 1.42
CA VAL A 43 8.09 7.09 0.99
C VAL A 43 6.64 7.38 1.29
N ARG A 44 5.81 7.47 0.26
CA ARG A 44 4.34 7.53 0.37
C ARG A 44 3.77 6.16 0.04
N LEU A 45 2.90 5.63 0.91
CA LEU A 45 2.24 4.35 0.69
C LEU A 45 0.77 4.55 0.33
N THR A 46 0.32 3.82 -0.70
CA THR A 46 -1.07 3.83 -1.18
C THR A 46 -1.57 2.40 -1.31
N ILE A 47 -2.75 2.09 -0.79
CA ILE A 47 -3.40 0.79 -0.98
C ILE A 47 -3.89 0.66 -2.41
N ARG A 48 -3.52 -0.45 -3.04
CA ARG A 48 -3.87 -0.76 -4.42
C ARG A 48 -5.31 -1.23 -4.52
N ASP A 49 -5.95 -0.80 -5.59
CA ASP A 49 -7.25 -1.32 -6.01
C ASP A 49 -7.06 -2.36 -7.11
N ASP A 50 -6.71 -3.59 -6.71
CA ASP A 50 -6.60 -4.74 -7.62
C ASP A 50 -7.93 -5.51 -7.72
N PHE A 51 -9.03 -4.98 -7.16
CA PHE A 51 -10.31 -5.67 -7.11
C PHE A 51 -11.02 -5.63 -8.47
N ASP A 52 -11.46 -6.80 -8.91
CA ASP A 52 -12.28 -6.95 -10.10
C ASP A 52 -13.71 -6.44 -9.83
N ARG A 53 -13.95 -5.18 -10.24
CA ARG A 53 -15.22 -4.47 -10.04
C ARG A 53 -16.40 -5.10 -10.79
N THR A 54 -16.16 -5.98 -11.77
CA THR A 54 -17.24 -6.72 -12.45
C THR A 54 -17.96 -7.69 -11.51
N ARG A 55 -17.34 -8.00 -10.36
CA ARG A 55 -17.92 -8.84 -9.31
C ARG A 55 -18.89 -8.10 -8.40
N VAL A 56 -19.05 -6.78 -8.56
CA VAL A 56 -20.08 -6.02 -7.84
C VAL A 56 -21.43 -6.24 -8.55
N PRO A 57 -22.44 -6.84 -7.91
CA PRO A 57 -23.73 -7.03 -8.52
C PRO A 57 -24.35 -5.69 -8.94
N PRO A 58 -24.93 -5.56 -10.14
CA PRO A 58 -25.69 -4.38 -10.52
C PRO A 58 -27.01 -4.36 -9.73
N LEU A 59 -26.99 -3.74 -8.56
CA LEU A 59 -28.19 -3.51 -7.76
C LEU A 59 -28.93 -2.28 -8.29
N ALA A 60 -30.24 -2.40 -8.56
CA ALA A 60 -31.08 -1.23 -8.80
C ALA A 60 -31.17 -0.40 -7.51
N GLY A 61 -30.71 0.85 -7.55
CA GLY A 61 -30.47 1.66 -6.34
C GLY A 61 -29.18 1.30 -5.58
N GLY A 62 -28.26 0.58 -6.23
CA GLY A 62 -26.96 0.19 -5.71
C GLY A 62 -25.95 1.34 -5.59
N PRO A 63 -24.75 1.05 -5.09
CA PRO A 63 -23.73 2.08 -4.87
C PRO A 63 -23.33 2.79 -6.16
N THR A 64 -23.08 4.08 -6.04
CA THR A 64 -22.51 4.90 -7.11
C THR A 64 -21.09 4.42 -7.48
N THR A 65 -20.63 4.75 -8.68
CA THR A 65 -19.25 4.47 -9.11
C THR A 65 -18.22 5.06 -8.14
N ASP A 66 -18.51 6.22 -7.54
CA ASP A 66 -17.65 6.87 -6.56
C ASP A 66 -17.59 6.09 -5.24
N GLU A 67 -18.72 5.58 -4.74
CA GLU A 67 -18.75 4.74 -3.52
C GLU A 67 -18.00 3.42 -3.72
N ILE A 68 -18.14 2.81 -4.90
CA ILE A 68 -17.35 1.62 -5.27
C ILE A 68 -15.87 1.96 -5.32
N ALA A 69 -15.51 3.10 -5.94
CA ALA A 69 -14.13 3.52 -6.10
C ALA A 69 -13.46 3.89 -4.77
N ARG A 70 -14.18 4.46 -3.81
CA ARG A 70 -13.65 4.78 -2.45
C ARG A 70 -13.51 3.56 -1.56
N THR A 71 -14.23 2.48 -1.85
CA THR A 71 -14.15 1.24 -1.06
C THR A 71 -12.76 0.63 -1.15
N ILE A 72 -12.13 0.34 -0.01
CA ILE A 72 -10.84 -0.36 0.05
C ILE A 72 -11.13 -1.87 0.07
N TRP A 73 -10.99 -2.51 -1.09
CA TRP A 73 -11.21 -3.93 -1.30
C TRP A 73 -10.02 -4.79 -0.86
N GLY A 74 -9.65 -4.67 0.40
CA GLY A 74 -8.50 -5.37 0.97
C GLY A 74 -8.71 -5.68 2.45
N PRO A 75 -7.75 -6.36 3.09
CA PRO A 75 -7.89 -6.76 4.49
C PRO A 75 -7.65 -5.62 5.49
N TYR A 76 -6.85 -4.62 5.11
CA TYR A 76 -6.48 -3.48 5.97
C TYR A 76 -6.58 -2.17 5.22
N ARG A 77 -6.80 -1.10 5.98
CA ARG A 77 -6.63 0.30 5.59
C ARG A 77 -5.64 1.00 6.53
N PHE A 78 -5.02 2.09 6.11
CA PHE A 78 -4.36 3.00 7.04
C PHE A 78 -5.40 3.59 7.99
N ARG A 79 -5.04 3.79 9.25
CA ARG A 79 -5.95 4.35 10.24
C ARG A 79 -6.23 5.82 9.89
N PRO A 80 -7.47 6.20 9.53
CA PRO A 80 -7.77 7.57 9.09
C PRO A 80 -7.37 8.62 10.14
N GLY A 81 -6.74 9.70 9.69
CA GLY A 81 -6.30 10.81 10.56
C GLY A 81 -5.08 10.51 11.44
N VAL A 82 -4.48 9.31 11.33
CA VAL A 82 -3.24 8.93 12.03
C VAL A 82 -2.11 8.77 11.01
N ASP A 83 -0.89 9.15 11.38
CA ASP A 83 0.30 9.10 10.51
C ASP A 83 0.10 9.79 9.15
N GLY A 84 -0.75 10.83 9.12
CA GLY A 84 -1.10 11.57 7.91
C GLY A 84 -1.94 10.78 6.89
N ALA A 85 -2.62 9.71 7.33
CA ALA A 85 -3.54 8.96 6.49
C ALA A 85 -4.77 9.79 6.09
N ASP A 86 -5.21 9.62 4.83
CA ASP A 86 -6.44 10.21 4.33
C ASP A 86 -7.69 9.68 5.05
N GLN A 87 -8.84 10.33 4.81
CA GLN A 87 -10.09 9.99 5.49
C GLN A 87 -10.62 8.59 5.14
N ASP A 88 -10.27 8.09 3.95
CA ASP A 88 -10.66 6.75 3.51
C ASP A 88 -9.72 5.67 4.06
N GLY A 89 -8.53 6.05 4.53
CA GLY A 89 -7.46 5.17 4.95
C GLY A 89 -6.71 4.53 3.78
N ARG A 90 -6.78 5.12 2.58
CA ARG A 90 -6.17 4.57 1.36
C ARG A 90 -4.71 4.96 1.22
N THR A 91 -4.39 6.20 1.56
CA THR A 91 -3.06 6.78 1.38
C THR A 91 -2.54 7.26 2.72
N ALA A 92 -1.30 6.91 3.06
CA ALA A 92 -0.55 7.52 4.16
C ALA A 92 0.31 8.67 3.65
N ALA A 93 0.61 9.66 4.50
CA ALA A 93 1.51 10.75 4.13
C ALA A 93 2.91 10.23 3.77
N ALA A 94 3.67 11.03 3.01
CA ALA A 94 5.06 10.70 2.72
C ALA A 94 5.89 10.76 4.00
N LEU A 95 6.61 9.69 4.30
CA LEU A 95 7.44 9.56 5.49
C LEU A 95 8.92 9.59 5.12
N PRO A 96 9.74 10.40 5.79
CA PRO A 96 11.18 10.36 5.59
C PRO A 96 11.79 9.11 6.25
N LEU A 97 12.71 8.46 5.54
CA LEU A 97 13.47 7.30 6.01
C LEU A 97 14.93 7.42 5.56
N GLU A 98 15.86 7.15 6.47
CA GLU A 98 17.28 6.96 6.14
C GLU A 98 17.59 5.47 5.94
N ALA A 99 18.70 5.16 5.28
CA ALA A 99 19.09 3.78 5.04
C ALA A 99 19.44 3.08 6.36
N GLY A 100 18.82 1.93 6.60
CA GLY A 100 18.89 1.19 7.86
C GLY A 100 17.71 1.48 8.80
N ASP A 101 17.01 2.59 8.62
CA ASP A 101 15.90 2.99 9.49
C ASP A 101 14.61 2.24 9.18
N ARG A 102 13.72 2.30 10.18
CA ARG A 102 12.35 1.82 10.07
C ARG A 102 11.38 2.80 10.69
N THR A 103 10.18 2.84 10.13
CA THR A 103 9.02 3.49 10.69
C THR A 103 7.84 2.52 10.75
N ARG A 104 6.75 2.95 11.36
CA ARG A 104 5.50 2.20 11.44
C ARG A 104 4.32 3.12 11.15
N LEU A 105 3.31 2.55 10.51
CA LEU A 105 2.04 3.18 10.20
C LEU A 105 0.92 2.42 10.90
N ALA A 106 0.03 3.14 11.57
CA ALA A 106 -1.19 2.55 12.13
C ALA A 106 -2.11 2.09 11.01
N VAL A 107 -2.64 0.87 11.14
CA VAL A 107 -3.60 0.28 10.21
C VAL A 107 -4.79 -0.27 10.97
N ASP A 108 -5.95 -0.30 10.33
CA ASP A 108 -7.13 -0.98 10.86
C ASP A 108 -7.61 -2.03 9.86
N PRO A 109 -8.24 -3.12 10.30
CA PRO A 109 -8.99 -3.97 9.39
C PRO A 109 -9.99 -3.13 8.59
N THR A 110 -10.15 -3.44 7.31
CA THR A 110 -11.22 -2.80 6.53
C THR A 110 -12.57 -3.23 7.06
N VAL A 111 -13.52 -2.31 6.98
CA VAL A 111 -14.93 -2.60 7.23
C VAL A 111 -15.64 -2.78 5.89
N ARG A 112 -16.66 -3.65 5.86
CA ARG A 112 -17.51 -3.73 4.68
C ARG A 112 -18.13 -2.36 4.38
N PRO A 113 -18.31 -1.98 3.11
CA PRO A 113 -19.10 -0.79 2.83
C PRO A 113 -20.58 -1.08 3.15
N ALA A 114 -21.34 -0.04 3.49
CA ALA A 114 -22.71 -0.16 3.99
C ALA A 114 -23.64 -0.92 3.02
N TRP A 115 -23.40 -0.75 1.73
CA TRP A 115 -24.14 -1.36 0.63
C TRP A 115 -23.75 -2.82 0.34
N TYR A 116 -22.67 -3.34 0.93
CA TYR A 116 -22.26 -4.74 0.76
C TYR A 116 -23.18 -5.66 1.58
N GLU A 117 -23.91 -6.50 0.85
CA GLU A 117 -25.19 -7.16 1.17
C GLU A 117 -25.35 -7.85 2.55
N GLY A 118 -26.59 -7.80 3.07
CA GLY A 118 -27.21 -8.81 3.95
C GLY A 118 -26.82 -8.82 5.43
N VAL A 119 -27.60 -9.52 6.27
CA VAL A 119 -27.35 -9.69 7.73
C VAL A 119 -25.97 -10.33 8.00
N GLU A 120 -25.43 -11.08 7.03
CA GLU A 120 -24.14 -11.78 7.10
C GLU A 120 -23.00 -11.09 6.33
N GLY A 121 -23.20 -9.87 5.81
CA GLY A 121 -22.21 -9.17 4.96
C GLY A 121 -20.86 -8.97 5.64
N GLU A 122 -20.88 -8.76 6.97
CA GLU A 122 -19.67 -8.58 7.78
C GLU A 122 -18.86 -9.87 7.86
N GLU A 123 -19.51 -11.01 8.11
CA GLU A 123 -18.84 -12.30 8.19
C GLU A 123 -18.27 -12.73 6.85
N ARG A 124 -19.01 -12.46 5.76
CA ARG A 124 -18.55 -12.71 4.39
C ARG A 124 -17.33 -11.87 4.05
N TRP A 125 -17.36 -10.56 4.36
CA TRP A 125 -16.24 -9.65 4.16
C TRP A 125 -15.00 -10.13 4.92
N ARG A 126 -15.15 -10.41 6.22
CA ARG A 126 -14.07 -10.93 7.06
C ARG A 126 -13.53 -12.24 6.53
N ARG A 127 -14.38 -13.17 6.08
CA ARG A 127 -13.94 -14.45 5.51
C ARG A 127 -13.18 -14.26 4.21
N GLN A 128 -13.65 -13.38 3.32
CA GLN A 128 -13.01 -13.09 2.04
C GLN A 128 -11.60 -12.51 2.23
N TYR A 129 -11.42 -11.63 3.23
CA TYR A 129 -10.16 -10.93 3.42
C TYR A 129 -9.28 -11.49 4.56
N ARG A 130 -9.71 -12.53 5.27
CA ARG A 130 -8.99 -13.11 6.42
C ARG A 130 -7.52 -13.45 6.15
N THR A 131 -7.21 -13.91 4.94
CA THR A 131 -5.86 -14.32 4.53
C THR A 131 -5.36 -13.56 3.31
N ALA A 132 -6.10 -12.51 2.89
CA ALA A 132 -5.75 -11.75 1.71
C ALA A 132 -4.44 -10.97 1.92
N THR A 133 -3.71 -10.76 0.83
CA THR A 133 -2.51 -9.92 0.81
C THR A 133 -2.90 -8.44 0.77
N ILE A 134 -2.26 -7.60 1.60
CA ILE A 134 -2.36 -6.14 1.43
C ILE A 134 -1.50 -5.76 0.23
N ARG A 135 -2.13 -5.21 -0.80
CA ARG A 135 -1.45 -4.74 -2.01
C ARG A 135 -1.17 -3.24 -1.86
N LEU A 136 0.09 -2.83 -2.02
CA LEU A 136 0.52 -1.44 -1.82
C LEU A 136 1.33 -0.93 -3.01
N TRP A 137 1.16 0.33 -3.34
CA TRP A 137 2.14 1.15 -4.05
C TRP A 137 3.00 1.89 -3.03
N GLY A 138 4.30 1.94 -3.26
CA GLY A 138 5.23 2.83 -2.58
C GLY A 138 5.82 3.81 -3.58
N ASP A 139 5.38 5.06 -3.50
CA ASP A 139 5.95 6.18 -4.25
C ASP A 139 7.14 6.70 -3.46
N CYS A 140 8.34 6.60 -4.04
CA CYS A 140 9.60 6.87 -3.38
C CYS A 140 10.32 8.02 -4.08
N GLU A 141 10.71 9.03 -3.30
CA GLU A 141 11.40 10.22 -3.78
C GLU A 141 12.70 10.42 -3.00
N ALA A 142 13.81 10.59 -3.71
CA ALA A 142 15.11 10.95 -3.15
C ALA A 142 15.62 12.21 -3.88
N GLU A 143 16.32 13.08 -3.16
CA GLU A 143 16.81 14.34 -3.71
C GLU A 143 17.77 14.10 -4.89
N GLY A 144 17.55 14.81 -6.00
CA GLY A 144 18.37 14.66 -7.21
C GLY A 144 18.09 13.40 -8.04
N HIS A 145 17.11 12.58 -7.68
CA HIS A 145 16.76 11.37 -8.41
C HIS A 145 15.32 11.40 -8.97
N LYS A 146 15.11 10.73 -10.12
CA LYS A 146 13.74 10.44 -10.62
C LYS A 146 13.01 9.58 -9.57
N PRO A 147 11.71 9.83 -9.30
CA PRO A 147 10.96 9.01 -8.35
C PRO A 147 10.81 7.56 -8.82
N TRP A 148 10.67 6.65 -7.87
CA TRP A 148 10.35 5.24 -8.11
C TRP A 148 8.95 4.91 -7.63
N ARG A 149 8.22 4.11 -8.40
CA ARG A 149 6.96 3.50 -7.97
C ARG A 149 7.16 2.00 -7.81
N LEU A 150 7.06 1.53 -6.56
CA LEU A 150 7.32 0.15 -6.17
C LEU A 150 6.02 -0.54 -5.77
N SER A 151 5.87 -1.82 -6.10
CA SER A 151 4.71 -2.63 -5.70
C SER A 151 5.05 -3.54 -4.53
N PHE A 152 4.15 -3.69 -3.57
CA PHE A 152 4.29 -4.64 -2.47
C PHE A 152 3.06 -5.52 -2.31
N GLY A 153 3.29 -6.77 -1.90
CA GLY A 153 2.26 -7.66 -1.39
C GLY A 153 2.61 -8.08 0.02
N VAL A 154 1.98 -7.46 1.02
CA VAL A 154 2.23 -7.74 2.44
C VAL A 154 1.25 -8.80 2.92
N THR A 155 1.78 -9.95 3.32
CA THR A 155 0.99 -11.04 3.88
C THR A 155 0.64 -10.77 5.35
N GLN A 156 -0.44 -11.38 5.81
CA GLN A 156 -0.92 -11.22 7.19
C GLN A 156 -0.16 -12.07 8.21
N ASP A 157 0.69 -12.98 7.76
CA ASP A 157 1.48 -13.92 8.59
C ASP A 157 2.74 -13.31 9.23
N GLY A 158 2.92 -11.98 9.13
CA GLY A 158 4.06 -11.28 9.71
C GLY A 158 5.37 -11.43 8.95
N ARG A 159 5.36 -11.99 7.73
CA ARG A 159 6.56 -12.02 6.88
C ARG A 159 6.85 -10.63 6.29
N TRP A 160 8.15 -10.38 6.07
CA TRP A 160 8.58 -9.19 5.35
C TRP A 160 8.33 -9.37 3.85
N ALA A 161 7.48 -8.53 3.29
CA ALA A 161 7.44 -8.29 1.86
C ALA A 161 8.65 -7.46 1.47
N GLN A 162 9.38 -7.90 0.45
CA GLN A 162 10.48 -7.13 -0.14
C GLN A 162 9.96 -6.33 -1.33
N THR A 163 10.76 -5.35 -1.75
CA THR A 163 10.50 -4.52 -2.94
C THR A 163 10.08 -5.37 -4.12
N GLY A 164 8.84 -5.20 -4.56
CA GLY A 164 8.36 -5.78 -5.81
C GLY A 164 8.87 -4.95 -6.99
N ARG A 165 9.00 -5.63 -8.14
CA ARG A 165 9.45 -5.09 -9.44
C ARG A 165 9.03 -3.62 -9.64
N VAL A 166 9.98 -2.79 -10.10
CA VAL A 166 9.70 -1.44 -10.60
C VAL A 166 8.63 -1.53 -11.69
N VAL A 167 7.54 -0.79 -11.53
CA VAL A 167 6.43 -0.80 -12.50
C VAL A 167 6.57 0.40 -13.42
N GLY A 168 7.00 0.15 -14.66
CA GLY A 168 7.05 1.13 -15.75
C GLY A 168 8.24 2.10 -15.66
N SER A 169 9.22 1.90 -16.55
CA SER A 169 10.28 2.86 -16.90
C SER A 169 9.79 3.89 -17.91
#